data_AF-A0A3L7X6T3-F1
#
_entry.id   AF-A0A3L7X6T3-F1
#
_cell.length_a   1.000
_cell.length_b   1.000
_cell.length_c   1.000
_cell.angle_alpha   90.00
_cell.angle_beta   90.00
_cell.angle_gamma   90.00
#
_symmetry.space_group_name_H-M   'P 1'
#
loop_
_entity.id
_entity.type
_entity.pdbx_description
1 polymer ?
#
loop_
_entity_poly.entity_id
_entity_poly.type
_entity_poly.pdbx_seq_one_letter_code
_entity_poly.pdbx_strand_id
1 'polypeptide(L)'
;IRERVELLADVLPLVDFYYQSEVPTPPIEQFLTKRWKDHATAAADALGAAASDLDALEDWDAPTLEAALRATAERIDAKAGDLFSLLRLAVTGKSVTPPLFESMVIVGVGPCVDRLRAAEAAIRAVA
;
A
#
# COMPACT_ATOMS: atom_id res chain seq x y z
N ILE A 1 26.87 27.41 7.86
CA ILE A 1 25.79 26.50 8.30
C ILE A 1 25.82 25.34 7.33
N ARG A 2 26.34 24.18 7.75
CA ARG A 2 26.66 23.06 6.86
C ARG A 2 25.44 22.16 6.77
N GLU A 3 24.92 22.03 5.56
CA GLU A 3 23.70 21.31 5.20
C GLU A 3 23.78 19.84 5.60
N ARG A 4 22.67 19.32 6.12
CA ARG A 4 22.50 17.93 6.55
C ARG A 4 22.64 17.02 5.33
N VAL A 5 23.78 16.34 5.22
CA VAL A 5 23.86 15.11 4.43
C VAL A 5 23.16 14.04 5.26
N GLU A 6 21.95 13.64 4.87
CA GLU A 6 21.30 12.45 5.41
C GLU A 6 22.19 11.24 5.10
N LEU A 7 22.55 10.45 6.12
CA LEU A 7 23.42 9.29 5.89
C LEU A 7 22.67 8.26 5.04
N LEU A 8 23.37 7.61 4.10
CA LEU A 8 22.87 6.44 3.37
C LEU A 8 22.28 5.35 4.30
N ALA A 9 22.76 5.27 5.54
CA ALA A 9 22.25 4.37 6.57
C ALA A 9 20.82 4.71 7.05
N ASP A 10 20.41 5.98 7.00
CA ASP A 10 19.05 6.41 7.38
C ASP A 10 18.02 6.11 6.27
N VAL A 11 18.48 5.91 5.04
CA VAL A 11 17.65 5.57 3.88
C VAL A 11 17.33 4.08 3.83
N LEU A 12 18.23 3.20 4.28
CA LEU A 12 18.05 1.74 4.21
C LEU A 12 16.77 1.26 4.92
N PRO A 13 16.42 1.71 6.14
CA PRO A 13 15.15 1.38 6.78
C PRO A 13 13.92 2.01 6.12
N LEU A 14 14.05 2.83 5.07
CA LEU A 14 12.92 3.36 4.31
C LEU A 14 12.69 2.62 2.99
N VAL A 15 13.65 1.79 2.55
CA VAL A 15 13.68 1.19 1.21
C VAL A 15 14.02 -0.32 1.22
N ASP A 16 14.29 -0.89 2.40
CA ASP A 16 14.54 -2.33 2.60
C ASP A 16 13.46 -3.25 1.98
N PHE A 17 12.20 -2.81 1.92
CA PHE A 17 11.08 -3.54 1.34
C PHE A 17 11.24 -3.81 -0.17
N TYR A 18 12.12 -3.08 -0.87
CA TYR A 18 12.47 -3.38 -2.27
C TYR A 18 13.30 -4.66 -2.40
N TYR A 19 14.05 -5.02 -1.36
CA TYR A 19 15.00 -6.14 -1.39
C TYR A 19 14.49 -7.39 -0.65
N GLN A 20 13.30 -7.32 -0.05
CA GLN A 20 12.67 -8.42 0.65
C GLN A 20 11.77 -9.20 -0.30
N SER A 21 12.06 -10.49 -0.46
CA SER A 21 11.20 -11.43 -1.19
C SER A 21 9.82 -11.54 -0.56
N GLU A 22 9.72 -11.38 0.76
CA GLU A 22 8.48 -11.40 1.52
C GLU A 22 8.47 -10.20 2.49
N VAL A 23 7.44 -9.37 2.41
CA VAL A 23 7.16 -8.33 3.41
C VAL A 23 6.03 -8.86 4.29
N PRO A 24 6.28 -9.16 5.58
CA PRO A 24 5.23 -9.65 6.47
C PRO A 24 4.09 -8.63 6.57
N THR A 25 2.85 -9.12 6.56
CA THR A 25 1.68 -8.26 6.82
C THR A 25 1.83 -7.60 8.19
N PRO A 26 1.76 -6.26 8.28
CA PRO A 26 1.79 -5.56 9.55
C PRO A 26 0.65 -5.95 10.49
N PRO A 27 0.75 -5.65 11.79
CA PRO A 27 -0.33 -5.87 12.74
C PRO A 27 -1.64 -5.22 12.29
N ILE A 28 -2.76 -5.93 12.41
CA ILE A 28 -4.06 -5.53 11.84
C ILE A 28 -4.55 -4.20 12.40
N GLU A 29 -4.26 -3.91 13.67
CA GLU A 29 -4.57 -2.64 14.32
C GLU A 29 -3.98 -1.42 13.62
N GLN A 30 -2.89 -1.58 12.85
CA GLN A 30 -2.29 -0.50 12.08
C GLN A 30 -3.10 -0.17 10.81
N PHE A 31 -3.82 -1.15 10.25
CA PHE A 31 -4.73 -0.97 9.12
C PHE A 31 -6.04 -0.31 9.55
N LEU A 32 -6.53 -0.63 10.75
CA LEU A 32 -7.85 -0.21 11.26
C LEU A 32 -7.79 1.14 11.98
N THR A 33 -7.31 2.17 11.28
CA THR A 33 -7.21 3.55 11.79
C THR A 33 -8.02 4.53 10.95
N LYS A 34 -8.31 5.71 11.51
CA LYS A 34 -9.05 6.79 10.83
C LYS A 34 -10.38 6.29 10.25
N ARG A 35 -10.59 6.39 8.92
CA ARG A 35 -11.80 5.94 8.22
C ARG A 35 -12.05 4.44 8.39
N TRP A 36 -10.99 3.65 8.54
CA TRP A 36 -11.06 2.19 8.62
C TRP A 36 -11.26 1.70 10.05
N LYS A 37 -11.23 2.62 11.04
CA LYS A 37 -11.47 2.27 12.44
C LYS A 37 -12.86 1.65 12.58
N ASP A 38 -12.94 0.48 13.19
CA ASP A 38 -14.17 -0.29 13.41
C ASP A 38 -14.87 -0.74 12.11
N HIS A 39 -14.20 -0.62 10.95
CA HIS A 39 -14.72 -0.96 9.62
C HIS A 39 -13.83 -2.00 8.92
N ALA A 40 -13.51 -3.09 9.61
CA ALA A 40 -12.58 -4.12 9.13
C ALA A 40 -13.01 -4.74 7.78
N THR A 41 -14.29 -5.09 7.62
CA THR A 41 -14.81 -5.61 6.34
C THR A 41 -14.60 -4.63 5.20
N ALA A 42 -14.90 -3.35 5.41
CA ALA A 42 -14.73 -2.33 4.38
C ALA A 42 -13.25 -2.09 4.03
N ALA A 43 -12.34 -2.19 5.00
CA ALA A 43 -10.90 -2.11 4.76
C ALA A 43 -10.40 -3.31 3.94
N ALA A 44 -10.85 -4.52 4.26
CA ALA A 44 -10.54 -5.72 3.49
C ALA A 44 -11.08 -5.61 2.05
N ASP A 45 -12.35 -5.20 1.88
CA ASP A 45 -12.96 -5.02 0.56
C ASP A 45 -12.23 -3.95 -0.27
N ALA A 46 -11.74 -2.87 0.36
CA ALA A 46 -10.94 -1.84 -0.30
C ALA A 46 -9.60 -2.37 -0.82
N LEU A 47 -8.90 -3.19 -0.03
CA LEU A 47 -7.67 -3.86 -0.45
C LEU A 47 -7.92 -4.83 -1.60
N GLY A 48 -8.98 -5.64 -1.50
CA GLY A 48 -9.34 -6.59 -2.54
C GLY A 48 -9.74 -5.91 -3.85
N ALA A 49 -10.47 -4.80 -3.78
CA ALA A 49 -10.82 -3.98 -4.93
C ALA A 49 -9.57 -3.40 -5.62
N ALA A 50 -8.65 -2.82 -4.85
CA ALA A 50 -7.40 -2.29 -5.38
C ALA A 50 -6.52 -3.39 -5.99
N ALA A 51 -6.42 -4.56 -5.35
CA ALA A 51 -5.66 -5.69 -5.87
C ALA A 51 -6.21 -6.16 -7.24
N SER A 52 -7.53 -6.29 -7.37
CA SER A 52 -8.16 -6.66 -8.65
C SER A 52 -7.94 -5.61 -9.74
N ASP A 53 -8.09 -4.32 -9.41
CA ASP A 53 -7.93 -3.23 -10.38
C ASP A 53 -6.47 -3.14 -10.88
N LEU A 54 -5.51 -3.35 -9.98
CA LEU A 54 -4.07 -3.35 -10.30
C LEU A 54 -3.65 -4.56 -11.15
N ASP A 55 -4.15 -5.76 -10.83
CA ASP A 55 -3.84 -6.99 -11.58
C ASP A 55 -4.36 -6.97 -13.02
N ALA A 56 -5.36 -6.12 -13.29
CA ALA A 56 -5.94 -5.93 -14.62
C ALA A 56 -5.24 -4.86 -15.47
N LEU A 57 -4.23 -4.15 -14.95
CA LEU A 57 -3.52 -3.11 -15.69
C LEU A 57 -2.57 -3.68 -16.75
N GLU A 58 -2.59 -3.11 -17.94
CA GLU A 58 -1.62 -3.42 -19.00
C GLU A 58 -0.30 -2.67 -18.82
N ASP A 59 -0.37 -1.41 -18.35
CA ASP A 59 0.79 -0.55 -18.10
C ASP A 59 1.05 -0.40 -16.59
N TRP A 60 2.33 -0.52 -16.19
CA TRP A 60 2.75 -0.44 -14.78
C TRP A 60 3.71 0.73 -14.53
N ASP A 61 3.18 1.95 -14.65
CA ASP A 61 3.88 3.20 -14.32
C ASP A 61 3.12 4.03 -13.27
N ALA A 62 3.82 4.95 -12.61
CA ALA A 62 3.27 5.70 -11.48
C ALA A 62 1.99 6.51 -11.83
N PRO A 63 1.92 7.25 -12.96
CA PRO A 63 0.69 7.92 -13.37
C PRO A 63 -0.51 6.98 -13.56
N THR A 64 -0.28 5.82 -14.18
CA THR A 64 -1.32 4.82 -14.43
C THR A 64 -1.83 4.22 -13.13
N LEU A 65 -0.93 3.88 -12.21
CA LEU A 65 -1.28 3.37 -10.88
C LEU A 65 -2.08 4.40 -10.08
N GLU A 66 -1.64 5.66 -10.09
CA GLU A 66 -2.35 6.73 -9.39
C GLU A 66 -3.76 6.91 -9.93
N ALA A 67 -3.92 6.99 -11.27
CA ALA A 67 -5.22 7.17 -11.90
C ALA A 67 -6.17 6.00 -11.58
N ALA A 68 -5.70 4.76 -11.71
CA ALA A 68 -6.47 3.56 -11.41
C ALA A 68 -6.94 3.55 -9.95
N LEU A 69 -6.02 3.78 -9.00
CA LEU A 69 -6.33 3.73 -7.58
C LEU A 69 -7.18 4.91 -7.10
N ARG A 70 -7.11 6.07 -7.76
CA ARG A 70 -8.07 7.16 -7.54
C ARG A 70 -9.47 6.76 -7.98
N ALA A 71 -9.61 6.14 -9.16
CA ALA A 71 -10.89 5.62 -9.62
C ALA A 71 -11.43 4.52 -8.69
N THR A 72 -10.57 3.64 -8.16
CA THR A 72 -10.95 2.67 -7.12
C THR A 72 -11.51 3.38 -5.88
N ALA A 73 -10.82 4.41 -5.37
CA ALA A 73 -11.24 5.16 -4.20
C ALA A 73 -12.62 5.81 -4.40
N GLU A 74 -12.84 6.43 -5.57
CA GLU A 74 -14.13 7.01 -5.95
C GLU A 74 -15.24 5.96 -6.00
N ARG A 75 -14.97 4.80 -6.62
CA ARG A 75 -15.92 3.69 -6.76
C ARG A 75 -16.37 3.12 -5.41
N ILE A 76 -15.50 3.12 -4.40
CA ILE A 76 -15.81 2.64 -3.04
C ILE A 76 -16.23 3.75 -2.07
N ASP A 77 -16.49 4.97 -2.58
CA ASP A 77 -16.86 6.15 -1.80
C ASP A 77 -15.87 6.47 -0.66
N ALA A 78 -14.57 6.30 -0.92
CA ALA A 78 -13.50 6.61 0.02
C ALA A 78 -12.65 7.79 -0.49
N LYS A 79 -12.06 8.56 0.43
CA LYS A 79 -11.05 9.53 0.05
C LYS A 79 -9.82 8.81 -0.45
N ALA A 80 -9.22 9.27 -1.54
CA ALA A 80 -7.99 8.70 -2.10
C ALA A 80 -6.88 8.54 -1.03
N GLY A 81 -6.71 9.53 -0.15
CA GLY A 81 -5.73 9.45 0.95
C GLY A 81 -5.98 8.33 1.96
N ASP A 82 -7.24 7.96 2.21
CA ASP A 82 -7.59 6.85 3.11
C ASP A 82 -7.22 5.51 2.47
N LEU A 83 -7.52 5.34 1.17
CA LEU A 83 -7.11 4.15 0.41
C LEU A 83 -5.59 4.07 0.31
N PHE A 84 -4.91 5.15 -0.07
CA PHE A 84 -3.45 5.13 -0.27
C PHE A 84 -2.68 4.85 1.01
N SER A 85 -3.20 5.28 2.16
CA SER A 85 -2.59 4.94 3.46
C SER A 85 -2.66 3.43 3.72
N LEU A 86 -3.78 2.80 3.37
CA LEU A 86 -4.00 1.36 3.49
C LEU A 86 -3.08 0.57 2.56
N LEU A 87 -3.02 0.99 1.28
CA LEU A 87 -2.16 0.37 0.26
C LEU A 87 -0.68 0.50 0.62
N ARG A 88 -0.24 1.67 1.10
CA ARG A 88 1.15 1.88 1.52
C ARG A 88 1.56 0.88 2.59
N LEU A 89 0.72 0.73 3.62
CA LEU A 89 1.01 -0.18 4.71
C LEU A 89 1.05 -1.65 4.23
N ALA A 90 0.10 -2.04 3.38
CA ALA A 90 0.05 -3.39 2.81
C ALA A 90 1.27 -3.70 1.93
N VAL A 91 1.63 -2.79 1.02
CA VAL A 91 2.69 -3.03 0.03
C VAL A 91 4.08 -2.94 0.65
N THR A 92 4.29 -2.02 1.60
CA THR A 92 5.64 -1.69 2.08
C THR A 92 5.91 -2.11 3.52
N GLY A 93 4.85 -2.48 4.26
CA GLY A 93 4.93 -2.73 5.69
C GLY A 93 5.09 -1.47 6.55
N LYS A 94 5.02 -0.27 5.94
CA LYS A 94 5.37 1.01 6.59
C LYS A 94 4.30 2.07 6.37
N SER A 95 4.14 2.95 7.36
CA SER A 95 3.23 4.10 7.26
C SER A 95 3.87 5.33 6.59
N VAL A 96 5.20 5.41 6.60
CA VAL A 96 6.00 6.46 5.97
C VAL A 96 7.00 5.82 5.02
N THR A 97 6.96 6.25 3.76
CA THR A 97 7.75 5.70 2.66
C THR A 97 8.12 6.82 1.68
N PRO A 98 9.02 6.56 0.72
CA PRO A 98 9.05 7.32 -0.53
C PRO A 98 7.66 7.39 -1.21
N PRO A 99 7.53 8.19 -2.28
CA PRO A 99 6.30 8.25 -3.07
C PRO A 99 5.74 6.85 -3.38
N LEU A 100 4.44 6.66 -3.09
CA LEU A 100 3.82 5.33 -3.04
C LEU A 100 3.84 4.65 -4.41
N PHE A 101 3.45 5.37 -5.46
CA PHE A 101 3.29 4.80 -6.79
C PHE A 101 4.65 4.43 -7.39
N GLU A 102 5.65 5.28 -7.21
CA GLU A 102 7.03 5.01 -7.58
C GLU A 102 7.58 3.80 -6.83
N SER A 103 7.20 3.65 -5.56
CA SER A 103 7.53 2.46 -4.78
C SER A 103 6.87 1.20 -5.35
N MET A 104 5.59 1.29 -5.74
CA MET A 104 4.86 0.18 -6.36
C MET A 104 5.41 -0.19 -7.74
N VAL A 105 5.89 0.78 -8.53
CA VAL A 105 6.57 0.53 -9.81
C VAL A 105 7.82 -0.31 -9.59
N ILE A 106 8.65 0.04 -8.60
CA ILE A 106 9.89 -0.70 -8.30
C ILE A 106 9.59 -2.09 -7.74
N VAL A 107 8.55 -2.23 -6.90
CA VAL A 107 8.14 -3.53 -6.33
C VAL A 107 7.54 -4.45 -7.40
N GLY A 108 6.79 -3.90 -8.35
CA GLY A 108 6.17 -4.64 -9.47
C GLY A 108 4.78 -5.22 -9.15
N VAL A 109 4.05 -5.59 -10.21
CA VAL A 109 2.68 -6.14 -10.19
C VAL A 109 2.52 -7.26 -9.16
N GLY A 110 3.20 -8.39 -9.37
CA GLY A 110 2.95 -9.62 -8.62
C GLY A 110 3.11 -9.41 -7.11
N PRO A 111 4.27 -8.93 -6.64
CA PRO A 111 4.47 -8.68 -5.21
C PRO A 111 3.51 -7.64 -4.63
N CYS A 112 3.14 -6.60 -5.38
CA CYS A 112 2.12 -5.65 -4.92
C CYS A 112 0.76 -6.32 -4.71
N VAL A 113 0.27 -7.05 -5.73
CA VAL A 113 -1.03 -7.74 -5.69
C VAL A 113 -1.04 -8.79 -4.57
N ASP A 114 0.01 -9.61 -4.46
CA ASP A 114 0.12 -10.65 -3.43
C ASP A 114 0.09 -10.07 -2.02
N ARG A 115 0.83 -8.98 -1.77
CA ARG A 115 0.86 -8.30 -0.46
C ARG A 115 -0.50 -7.68 -0.12
N LEU A 116 -1.20 -7.11 -1.10
CA LEU A 116 -2.55 -6.58 -0.91
C LEU A 116 -3.55 -7.69 -0.55
N ARG A 117 -3.49 -8.83 -1.24
CA ARG A 117 -4.33 -10.01 -0.94
C ARG A 117 -4.00 -10.62 0.42
N ALA A 118 -2.74 -10.67 0.80
CA ALA A 118 -2.32 -11.12 2.13
C ALA A 118 -2.88 -10.22 3.24
N ALA A 119 -2.81 -8.90 3.06
CA ALA A 119 -3.40 -7.93 3.99
C ALA A 119 -4.93 -8.03 4.03
N GLU A 120 -5.60 -8.15 2.88
CA GLU A 120 -7.05 -8.40 2.77
C GLU A 120 -7.46 -9.62 3.59
N ALA A 121 -6.82 -10.77 3.35
CA ALA A 121 -7.12 -12.03 4.03
C ALA A 121 -6.90 -11.93 5.55
N ALA A 122 -5.83 -11.27 5.97
CA ALA A 122 -5.49 -11.12 7.39
C ALA A 122 -6.49 -10.20 8.12
N ILE A 123 -6.92 -9.10 7.51
CA ILE A 123 -7.97 -8.22 8.08
C ILE A 123 -9.30 -8.97 8.14
N ARG A 124 -9.65 -9.72 7.09
CA ARG A 124 -10.90 -10.47 7.02
C ARG A 124 -11.02 -11.57 8.06
N ALA A 125 -9.89 -12.12 8.53
CA ALA A 125 -9.86 -13.12 9.59
C ALA A 125 -10.27 -12.57 10.97
N VAL A 126 -10.29 -11.25 11.15
CA VAL A 126 -10.65 -10.58 12.41
C VAL A 126 -11.87 -9.67 12.30
N ALA A 127 -12.52 -9.62 11.13
CA ALA A 127 -13.72 -8.83 10.84
C ALA A 127 -14.99 -9.58 11.21
#